data_AF-A0A6U6KSK7-F1
#
_entry.id   AF-A0A6U6KSK7-F1
#
_cell.length_a   1.000
_cell.length_b   1.000
_cell.length_c   1.000
_cell.angle_alpha   90.00
_cell.angle_beta   90.00
_cell.angle_gamma   90.00
#
_symmetry.space_group_name_H-M   'P 1'
#
loop_
_entity.id
_entity.type
_entity.pdbx_description
1 polymer ?
#
loop_
_entity_poly.entity_id
_entity_poly.type
_entity_poly.pdbx_seq_one_letter_code
_entity_poly.pdbx_strand_id
1 'polypeptide(L)'
;MTVVIIFRVLLLIAVRTKLYEAFYRPKPARANIITLALEAANFALSFGFIIVRSVKLLFISAFYIGRIDTPFLAPGVGNPWGYFELDNYPTIFTKDILAHEAHRHPFIEMLGTVYMLKLRHGDYFGSRAGSCWRLIFVFALMPWLSKYRLMTRANMRDEGMTIESERSSINFVSLRNLVPPDNEIQCRPDSRENAGKEAQDQSPVPANDSSVLDRNEGAPDEVDVETDGPSFSSAHEKAIWLEHKNAVLELEVKELKRKLLLLEMKVHRRSSLPQLKT
;
A
#
# COMPACT_ATOMS: atom_id res chain seq x y z
N MET A 1 -3.80 16.43 19.09
CA MET A 1 -3.52 17.85 18.76
C MET A 1 -4.74 18.72 19.01
N THR A 2 -5.87 18.41 18.36
CA THR A 2 -7.14 19.14 18.45
C THR A 2 -7.60 19.38 19.89
N VAL A 3 -7.54 18.36 20.76
CA VAL A 3 -7.93 18.47 22.18
C VAL A 3 -7.13 19.53 22.94
N VAL A 4 -5.81 19.59 22.74
CA VAL A 4 -4.93 20.56 23.40
C VAL A 4 -5.21 21.98 22.90
N ILE A 5 -5.48 22.13 21.61
CA ILE A 5 -5.83 23.42 20.99
C ILE A 5 -7.19 23.92 21.53
N ILE A 6 -8.20 23.04 21.57
CA ILE A 6 -9.53 23.38 22.09
C ILE A 6 -9.44 23.77 23.57
N PHE A 7 -8.70 23.02 24.37
CA PHE A 7 -8.48 23.35 25.77
C PHE A 7 -7.81 24.72 25.95
N ARG A 8 -6.77 25.03 25.15
CA ARG A 8 -6.10 26.34 25.14
C ARG A 8 -7.07 27.47 24.81
N VAL A 9 -7.90 27.30 23.77
CA VAL A 9 -8.88 28.30 23.35
C VAL A 9 -9.93 28.53 24.45
N LEU A 10 -10.45 27.46 25.06
CA LEU A 10 -11.39 27.56 26.17
C LEU A 10 -10.79 28.28 27.39
N LEU A 11 -9.55 27.96 27.74
CA LEU A 11 -8.83 28.61 28.84
C LEU A 11 -8.63 30.10 28.56
N LEU A 12 -8.21 30.48 27.35
CA LEU A 12 -8.07 31.88 26.96
C LEU A 12 -9.41 32.64 27.00
N ILE A 13 -10.51 32.02 26.54
CA ILE A 13 -11.85 32.62 26.61
C ILE A 13 -12.29 32.82 28.07
N ALA A 14 -12.09 31.81 28.93
CA ALA A 14 -12.45 31.90 30.35
C ALA A 14 -11.64 32.97 31.09
N VAL A 15 -10.35 33.05 30.83
CA VAL A 15 -9.49 34.08 31.43
C VAL A 15 -9.85 35.47 30.92
N ARG A 16 -10.11 35.63 29.62
CA ARG A 16 -10.49 36.92 29.02
C ARG A 16 -11.81 37.45 29.58
N THR A 17 -12.82 36.59 29.72
CA THR A 17 -14.13 36.98 30.27
C THR A 17 -14.08 37.37 31.75
N LYS A 18 -13.17 36.80 32.54
CA LYS A 18 -13.02 37.10 33.97
C LYS A 18 -12.14 38.32 34.27
N LEU A 19 -11.17 38.63 33.41
CA LEU A 19 -10.19 39.70 33.66
C LEU A 19 -10.46 41.01 32.93
N TYR A 20 -11.25 40.97 31.86
CA TYR A 20 -11.59 42.14 31.06
C TYR A 20 -13.09 42.40 31.12
N GLU A 21 -13.52 43.03 32.21
CA GLU A 21 -14.84 43.67 32.28
C GLU A 21 -14.72 45.05 31.62
N ALA A 22 -15.19 45.17 30.37
CA ALA A 22 -15.37 46.43 29.65
C ALA A 22 -14.16 47.40 29.63
N PHE A 23 -13.13 47.10 28.84
CA PHE A 23 -11.95 47.97 28.53
C PHE A 23 -11.16 48.58 29.72
N TYR A 24 -11.63 48.48 30.96
CA TYR A 24 -11.00 49.01 32.15
C TYR A 24 -10.37 47.88 32.96
N ARG A 25 -9.11 48.06 33.38
CA ARG A 25 -8.43 47.13 34.30
C ARG A 25 -8.66 47.62 35.74
N PRO A 26 -9.58 47.01 36.52
CA PRO A 26 -9.79 47.44 37.90
C PRO A 26 -8.55 47.20 38.79
N LYS A 27 -7.68 46.25 38.41
CA LYS A 27 -6.44 45.92 39.15
C LYS A 27 -5.30 45.61 38.17
N PRO A 28 -4.47 46.61 37.77
CA PRO A 28 -3.44 46.43 36.75
C PRO A 28 -2.35 45.42 37.14
N ALA A 29 -2.00 45.34 38.43
CA ALA A 29 -1.01 44.40 38.94
C ALA A 29 -1.42 42.93 38.73
N ARG A 30 -2.67 42.59 39.02
CA ARG A 30 -3.19 41.22 38.84
C ARG A 30 -3.24 40.84 37.36
N ALA A 31 -3.65 41.79 36.50
CA ALA A 31 -3.69 41.56 35.05
C ALA A 31 -2.29 41.26 34.50
N ASN A 32 -1.26 41.98 34.95
CA ASN A 32 0.12 41.75 34.50
C ASN A 32 0.66 40.38 34.97
N ILE A 33 0.43 40.00 36.24
CA ILE A 33 0.85 38.68 36.76
C ILE A 33 0.17 37.54 35.98
N ILE A 34 -1.14 37.66 35.72
CA ILE A 34 -1.88 36.61 34.99
C ILE A 34 -1.46 36.54 33.53
N THR A 35 -1.14 37.68 32.91
CA THR A 35 -0.60 37.72 31.55
C THR A 35 0.76 37.01 31.50
N LEU A 36 1.65 37.30 32.46
CA LEU A 36 2.95 36.63 32.56
C LEU A 36 2.81 35.12 32.83
N ALA A 37 1.87 34.73 33.69
CA ALA A 37 1.56 33.32 33.94
C ALA A 37 1.02 32.61 32.68
N LEU A 38 0.18 33.27 31.89
CA LEU A 38 -0.33 32.74 30.62
C LEU A 38 0.78 32.60 29.57
N GLU A 39 1.71 33.56 29.49
CA GLU A 39 2.88 33.48 28.61
C GLU A 39 3.78 32.32 29.02
N ALA A 40 4.10 32.20 30.32
CA ALA A 40 4.88 31.08 30.85
C ALA A 40 4.20 29.73 30.60
N ALA A 41 2.88 29.64 30.75
CA ALA A 41 2.11 28.44 30.45
C ALA A 41 2.14 28.09 28.95
N ASN A 42 2.03 29.08 28.05
CA ASN A 42 2.15 28.85 26.61
C ASN A 42 3.55 28.35 26.23
N PHE A 43 4.59 28.90 26.85
CA PHE A 43 5.97 28.44 26.66
C PHE A 43 6.13 26.99 27.13
N ALA A 44 5.68 26.67 28.35
CA ALA A 44 5.74 25.33 28.90
C ALA A 44 4.98 24.29 28.05
N LEU A 45 3.78 24.65 27.54
CA LEU A 45 3.02 23.79 26.65
C LEU A 45 3.74 23.55 25.31
N SER A 46 4.34 24.59 24.73
CA SER A 46 5.09 24.48 23.48
C SER A 46 6.34 23.60 23.66
N PHE A 47 7.04 23.77 24.78
CA PHE A 47 8.19 22.95 25.12
C PHE A 47 7.81 21.49 25.38
N GLY A 48 6.76 21.23 26.17
CA GLY A 48 6.26 19.88 26.42
C GLY A 48 5.80 19.19 25.13
N PHE A 49 5.23 19.94 24.19
CA PHE A 49 4.87 19.43 22.87
C PHE A 49 6.08 18.93 22.08
N ILE A 50 7.16 19.71 22.07
CA ILE A 50 8.42 19.34 21.42
C ILE A 50 8.98 18.07 22.06
N ILE A 51 9.02 17.99 23.39
CA ILE A 51 9.51 16.79 24.10
C ILE A 51 8.71 15.55 23.72
N VAL A 52 7.37 15.60 23.78
CA VAL A 52 6.53 14.45 23.45
C VAL A 52 6.74 14.03 21.99
N ARG A 53 6.90 14.99 21.08
CA ARG A 53 7.21 14.70 19.67
C ARG A 53 8.59 14.04 19.52
N SER A 54 9.61 14.57 20.19
CA SER A 54 10.96 14.01 20.16
C SER A 54 11.01 12.59 20.70
N VAL A 55 10.33 12.31 21.82
CA VAL A 55 10.25 10.96 22.38
C VAL A 55 9.57 10.00 21.41
N LYS A 56 8.45 10.40 20.79
CA LYS A 56 7.78 9.57 19.78
C LYS A 56 8.69 9.28 18.57
N LEU A 57 9.39 10.29 18.06
CA LEU A 57 10.32 10.11 16.95
C LEU A 57 11.49 9.20 17.33
N LEU A 58 12.00 9.29 18.56
CA LEU A 58 13.06 8.42 19.06
C LEU A 58 12.57 6.96 19.12
N PHE A 59 11.38 6.70 19.65
CA PHE A 59 10.80 5.36 19.65
C PHE A 59 10.58 4.82 18.24
N ILE A 60 10.00 5.62 17.34
CA ILE A 60 9.80 5.21 15.94
C ILE A 60 11.17 4.89 15.31
N SER A 61 12.18 5.73 15.52
CA SER A 61 13.55 5.47 15.03
C SER A 61 14.13 4.17 15.57
N ALA A 62 14.01 3.91 16.87
CA ALA A 62 14.52 2.69 17.49
C ALA A 62 13.82 1.43 16.99
N PHE A 63 12.50 1.48 16.75
CA PHE A 63 11.76 0.33 16.22
C PHE A 63 11.98 0.12 14.71
N TYR A 64 12.21 1.18 13.95
CA TYR A 64 12.37 1.10 12.50
C TYR A 64 13.82 0.79 12.06
N ILE A 65 14.82 0.94 12.93
CA ILE A 65 16.22 0.64 12.59
C ILE A 65 16.43 -0.83 12.14
N GLY A 66 15.55 -1.74 12.56
CA GLY A 66 15.58 -3.15 12.16
C GLY A 66 14.74 -3.50 10.94
N ARG A 67 13.97 -2.55 10.37
CA ARG A 67 13.13 -2.78 9.20
C ARG A 67 13.80 -2.21 7.96
N ILE A 68 14.14 -3.09 7.02
CA ILE A 68 14.78 -2.73 5.75
C ILE A 68 13.77 -2.35 4.66
N ASP A 69 12.51 -2.77 4.80
CA ASP A 69 11.49 -2.65 3.74
C ASP A 69 10.86 -1.25 3.65
N THR A 70 10.99 -0.41 4.67
CA THR A 70 10.25 0.86 4.77
C THR A 70 11.22 2.03 4.91
N PRO A 71 11.15 3.05 4.04
CA PRO A 71 12.00 4.23 4.16
C PRO A 71 11.72 4.95 5.48
N PHE A 72 12.78 5.23 6.24
CA PHE A 72 12.65 5.91 7.53
C PHE A 72 12.47 7.43 7.36
N LEU A 73 13.11 8.00 6.35
CA LEU A 73 13.03 9.42 6.02
C LEU A 73 11.84 9.70 5.09
N ALA A 74 11.21 10.86 5.29
CA ALA A 74 10.20 11.34 4.36
C ALA A 74 10.84 11.67 2.99
N PRO A 75 10.09 11.55 1.89
CA PRO A 75 10.62 11.85 0.55
C PRO A 75 11.17 13.29 0.51
N GLY A 76 12.38 13.43 -0.04
CA GLY A 76 13.12 14.70 -0.11
C GLY A 76 13.92 15.09 1.15
N VAL A 77 13.75 14.37 2.26
CA VAL A 77 14.55 14.59 3.47
C VAL A 77 15.83 13.76 3.40
N GLY A 78 16.97 14.39 3.62
CA GLY A 78 18.27 13.72 3.58
C GLY A 78 18.96 13.79 2.22
N ASN A 79 18.48 14.64 1.31
CA ASN A 79 19.14 14.94 0.03
C ASN A 79 19.48 16.45 -0.08
N PRO A 80 20.18 17.05 0.90
CA PRO A 80 20.35 18.50 0.96
C PRO A 80 21.04 19.08 -0.28
N TRP A 81 21.92 18.30 -0.92
CA TRP A 81 22.72 18.70 -2.08
C TRP A 81 22.45 17.84 -3.31
N GLY A 82 21.40 16.99 -3.31
CA GLY A 82 21.04 16.11 -4.44
C GLY A 82 22.00 14.94 -4.72
N TYR A 83 23.24 14.98 -4.21
CA TYR A 83 24.25 13.94 -4.42
C TYR A 83 24.39 12.94 -3.27
N PHE A 84 23.84 13.26 -2.10
CA PHE A 84 24.05 12.46 -0.89
C PHE A 84 22.69 12.10 -0.29
N GLU A 85 22.26 10.86 -0.52
CA GLU A 85 21.07 10.28 0.09
C GLU A 85 21.45 9.60 1.40
N LEU A 86 20.95 10.14 2.52
CA LEU A 86 21.28 9.65 3.86
C LEU A 86 20.82 8.19 4.12
N ASP A 87 19.79 7.71 3.41
CA ASP A 87 19.17 6.40 3.60
C ASP A 87 18.82 5.75 2.24
N ASN A 88 19.84 5.18 1.58
CA ASN A 88 19.71 4.50 0.28
C ASN A 88 19.50 2.98 0.43
N TYR A 89 19.28 2.47 1.65
CA TYR A 89 19.17 1.02 1.87
C TYR A 89 17.85 0.43 1.33
N PRO A 90 16.66 1.05 1.56
CA PRO A 90 15.39 0.51 1.07
C PRO A 90 15.32 0.44 -0.47
N THR A 91 15.91 1.42 -1.15
CA THR A 91 16.02 1.49 -2.61
C THR A 91 16.94 0.40 -3.16
N ILE A 92 18.10 0.15 -2.55
CA ILE A 92 18.98 -0.96 -2.93
C ILE A 92 18.27 -2.30 -2.72
N PHE A 93 17.60 -2.47 -1.57
CA PHE A 93 16.86 -3.70 -1.27
C PHE A 93 15.70 -3.95 -2.23
N THR A 94 14.95 -2.90 -2.60
CA THR A 94 13.88 -3.00 -3.60
C THR A 94 14.44 -3.35 -4.97
N LYS A 95 15.57 -2.77 -5.38
CA LYS A 95 16.26 -3.14 -6.63
C LYS A 95 16.69 -4.60 -6.62
N ASP A 96 17.18 -5.11 -5.50
CA ASP A 96 17.57 -6.51 -5.34
C ASP A 96 16.36 -7.46 -5.43
N ILE A 97 15.25 -7.13 -4.77
CA ILE A 97 13.98 -7.87 -4.90
C ILE A 97 13.52 -7.87 -6.36
N LEU A 98 13.49 -6.71 -7.02
CA LEU A 98 13.05 -6.59 -8.41
C LEU A 98 13.95 -7.37 -9.36
N ALA A 99 15.27 -7.35 -9.14
CA ALA A 99 16.20 -8.16 -9.91
C ALA A 99 15.94 -9.65 -9.69
N HIS A 100 15.72 -10.07 -8.44
CA HIS A 100 15.38 -11.45 -8.12
C HIS A 100 14.05 -11.89 -8.76
N GLU A 101 13.01 -11.06 -8.72
CA GLU A 101 11.72 -11.32 -9.35
C GLU A 101 11.84 -11.37 -10.87
N ALA A 102 12.64 -10.48 -11.47
CA ALA A 102 12.89 -10.47 -12.91
C ALA A 102 13.64 -11.72 -13.38
N HIS A 103 14.61 -12.21 -12.61
CA HIS A 103 15.40 -13.39 -12.96
C HIS A 103 14.71 -14.72 -12.60
N ARG A 104 13.91 -14.76 -11.54
CA ARG A 104 13.23 -15.97 -11.05
C ARG A 104 11.72 -15.79 -11.09
N HIS A 105 11.24 -15.52 -12.28
CA HIS A 105 9.80 -15.41 -12.48
C HIS A 105 9.18 -16.82 -12.56
N PRO A 106 8.32 -17.22 -11.61
CA PRO A 106 7.82 -18.60 -11.52
C PRO A 106 7.10 -19.05 -12.80
N PHE A 107 6.50 -18.11 -13.52
CA PHE A 107 5.83 -18.39 -14.79
C PHE A 107 6.80 -18.68 -15.94
N ILE A 108 7.97 -18.03 -15.98
CA ILE A 108 8.98 -18.28 -17.01
C ILE A 108 9.64 -19.64 -16.77
N GLU A 109 9.95 -19.97 -15.52
CA GLU A 109 10.51 -21.29 -15.16
C GLU A 109 9.54 -22.43 -15.50
N MET A 110 8.26 -22.24 -15.19
CA MET A 110 7.23 -23.21 -15.54
C MET A 110 7.03 -23.33 -17.06
N LEU A 111 7.03 -22.21 -17.79
CA LEU A 111 7.01 -22.18 -19.27
C LEU A 111 8.19 -22.96 -19.87
N GLY A 112 9.40 -22.69 -19.38
CA GLY A 112 10.63 -23.38 -19.80
C GLY A 112 10.53 -24.88 -19.54
N THR A 113 10.03 -25.27 -18.37
CA THR A 113 9.81 -26.69 -18.02
C THR A 113 8.81 -27.35 -18.98
N VAL A 114 7.67 -26.72 -19.24
CA VAL A 114 6.66 -27.23 -20.18
C VAL A 114 7.24 -27.35 -21.60
N TYR A 115 8.03 -26.37 -22.03
CA TYR A 115 8.70 -26.42 -23.33
C TYR A 115 9.70 -27.57 -23.42
N MET A 116 10.51 -27.79 -22.37
CA MET A 116 11.42 -28.94 -22.28
C MET A 116 10.66 -30.27 -22.29
N LEU A 117 9.52 -30.37 -21.60
CA LEU A 117 8.67 -31.56 -21.66
C LEU A 117 8.10 -31.80 -23.06
N LYS A 118 7.72 -30.75 -23.78
CA LYS A 118 7.27 -30.84 -25.17
C LYS A 118 8.38 -31.40 -26.07
N LEU A 119 9.61 -30.88 -25.94
CA LEU A 119 10.76 -31.39 -26.72
C LEU A 119 11.06 -32.86 -26.39
N ARG A 120 10.99 -33.24 -25.11
CA ARG A 120 11.27 -34.62 -24.67
C ARG A 120 10.27 -35.64 -25.20
N HIS A 121 8.97 -35.30 -25.27
CA HIS A 121 7.91 -36.25 -25.62
C HIS A 121 7.42 -36.13 -27.08
N GLY A 122 7.90 -35.13 -27.83
CA GLY A 122 7.55 -34.93 -29.24
C GLY A 122 6.05 -34.90 -29.47
N ASP A 123 5.59 -35.74 -30.40
CA ASP A 123 4.18 -35.82 -30.82
C ASP A 123 3.24 -36.35 -29.71
N TYR A 124 3.78 -37.11 -28.74
CA TYR A 124 2.99 -37.64 -27.62
C TYR A 124 2.59 -36.57 -26.59
N PHE A 125 3.17 -35.36 -26.67
CA PHE A 125 2.76 -34.20 -25.87
C PHE A 125 1.32 -33.73 -26.21
N GLY A 126 0.79 -34.16 -27.37
CA GLY A 126 -0.60 -33.96 -27.79
C GLY A 126 -1.62 -34.88 -27.14
N SER A 127 -1.19 -35.96 -26.49
CA SER A 127 -2.06 -37.02 -25.98
C SER A 127 -2.94 -36.55 -24.80
N ARG A 128 -3.94 -37.36 -24.41
CA ARG A 128 -4.79 -37.09 -23.23
C ARG A 128 -3.98 -36.74 -21.97
N ALA A 129 -2.80 -37.34 -21.79
CA ALA A 129 -1.90 -37.03 -20.69
C ALA A 129 -1.32 -35.60 -20.81
N GLY A 130 -0.92 -35.16 -22.01
CA GLY A 130 -0.44 -33.80 -22.26
C GLY A 130 -1.52 -32.72 -22.16
N SER A 131 -2.79 -33.07 -22.41
CA SER A 131 -3.93 -32.18 -22.18
C SER A 131 -4.09 -31.79 -20.70
N CYS A 132 -3.86 -32.74 -19.78
CA CYS A 132 -3.87 -32.47 -18.34
C CYS A 132 -2.79 -31.44 -17.95
N TRP A 133 -1.59 -31.58 -18.51
CA TRP A 133 -0.48 -30.64 -18.29
C TRP A 133 -0.76 -29.23 -18.79
N ARG A 134 -1.40 -29.08 -19.97
CA ARG A 134 -1.84 -27.76 -20.47
C ARG A 134 -2.87 -27.12 -19.55
N LEU A 135 -3.74 -27.92 -18.95
CA LEU A 135 -4.78 -27.46 -18.02
C LEU A 135 -4.16 -26.97 -16.71
N ILE A 136 -3.22 -27.72 -16.14
CA ILE A 136 -2.42 -27.31 -14.96
C ILE A 136 -1.66 -26.02 -15.27
N PHE A 137 -1.06 -25.94 -16.45
CA PHE A 137 -0.30 -24.80 -16.91
C PHE A 137 -1.16 -23.53 -17.07
N VAL A 138 -2.34 -23.64 -17.69
CA VAL A 138 -3.30 -22.51 -17.79
C VAL A 138 -3.81 -22.08 -16.42
N PHE A 139 -4.05 -23.03 -15.50
CA PHE A 139 -4.46 -22.69 -14.14
C PHE A 139 -3.36 -21.99 -13.34
N ALA A 140 -2.11 -22.38 -13.53
CA ALA A 140 -0.98 -21.74 -12.88
C ALA A 140 -0.70 -20.36 -13.48
N LEU A 141 -0.67 -20.20 -14.80
CA LEU A 141 -0.42 -18.91 -15.46
C LEU A 141 -1.55 -17.91 -15.33
N MET A 142 -2.80 -18.38 -15.40
CA MET A 142 -3.98 -17.52 -15.50
C MET A 142 -5.04 -17.94 -14.48
N PRO A 143 -4.76 -17.80 -13.17
CA PRO A 143 -5.71 -18.21 -12.13
C PRO A 143 -7.04 -17.45 -12.23
N TRP A 144 -7.05 -16.24 -12.80
CA TRP A 144 -8.28 -15.46 -13.04
C TRP A 144 -9.20 -16.13 -14.08
N LEU A 145 -8.66 -16.88 -15.05
CA LEU A 145 -9.43 -17.63 -16.05
C LEU A 145 -10.22 -18.79 -15.43
N SER A 146 -9.78 -19.29 -14.26
CA SER A 146 -10.54 -20.27 -13.46
C SER A 146 -11.95 -19.74 -13.13
N LYS A 147 -12.02 -18.47 -12.73
CA LYS A 147 -13.27 -17.81 -12.31
C LYS A 147 -14.26 -17.69 -13.46
N TYR A 148 -13.78 -17.33 -14.66
CA TYR A 148 -14.61 -17.24 -15.86
C TYR A 148 -15.15 -18.60 -16.28
N ARG A 149 -14.34 -19.67 -16.22
CA ARG A 149 -14.78 -21.03 -16.57
C ARG A 149 -15.86 -21.59 -15.64
N LEU A 150 -15.81 -21.24 -14.35
CA LEU A 150 -16.82 -21.64 -13.38
C LEU A 150 -18.13 -20.88 -13.59
N MET A 151 -18.06 -19.58 -13.88
CA MET A 151 -19.24 -18.75 -14.17
C MET A 151 -19.97 -19.18 -15.45
N THR A 152 -19.24 -19.53 -16.52
CA THR A 152 -19.88 -20.04 -17.75
C THR A 152 -20.64 -21.36 -17.53
N ARG A 153 -20.13 -22.24 -16.65
CA ARG A 153 -20.83 -23.50 -16.30
C ARG A 153 -22.06 -23.28 -15.42
N ALA A 154 -22.05 -22.28 -14.55
CA ALA A 154 -23.21 -21.93 -13.73
C ALA A 154 -24.35 -21.38 -14.58
N ASN A 155 -24.05 -20.47 -15.52
CA ASN A 155 -25.06 -19.86 -16.39
C ASN A 155 -25.73 -20.88 -17.33
N MET A 156 -24.99 -21.87 -17.85
CA MET A 156 -25.58 -22.96 -18.66
C MET A 156 -26.48 -23.92 -17.86
N ARG A 157 -26.33 -23.99 -16.52
CA ARG A 157 -27.20 -24.81 -15.67
C ARG A 157 -28.52 -24.10 -15.34
N ASP A 158 -28.52 -22.78 -15.24
CA ASP A 158 -29.72 -21.99 -14.93
C ASP A 158 -30.65 -21.85 -16.15
N GLU A 159 -30.12 -21.75 -17.36
CA GLU A 159 -30.94 -21.65 -18.58
C GLU A 159 -31.55 -23.00 -19.03
N GLY A 160 -31.17 -24.11 -18.39
CA GLY A 160 -31.57 -25.47 -18.78
C GLY A 160 -32.61 -26.16 -17.90
N MET A 161 -33.17 -25.49 -16.88
CA MET A 161 -34.03 -26.16 -15.88
C MET A 161 -35.48 -25.66 -15.86
N THR A 162 -36.22 -26.01 -16.91
CA THR A 162 -37.67 -26.33 -16.86
C THR A 162 -37.99 -27.63 -17.60
N ILE A 163 -37.09 -28.62 -17.53
CA ILE A 163 -37.44 -30.00 -17.82
C ILE A 163 -36.97 -30.86 -16.64
N GLU A 164 -37.85 -30.96 -15.64
CA GLU A 164 -37.83 -32.07 -14.70
C GLU A 164 -37.88 -33.37 -15.50
N SER A 165 -36.95 -34.28 -15.20
CA SER A 165 -36.92 -35.70 -15.55
C SER A 165 -35.72 -36.09 -16.40
N GLU A 166 -34.56 -36.16 -15.76
CA GLU A 166 -33.86 -37.44 -15.60
C GLU A 166 -32.60 -37.21 -14.77
N ARG A 167 -32.75 -37.46 -13.47
CA ARG A 167 -31.63 -37.77 -12.59
C ARG A 167 -31.01 -39.08 -13.08
N SER A 168 -30.06 -39.00 -14.01
CA SER A 168 -29.15 -40.10 -14.33
C SER A 168 -27.74 -39.55 -14.52
N SER A 169 -26.94 -39.71 -13.47
CA SER A 169 -25.55 -40.15 -13.54
C SER A 169 -24.53 -39.34 -14.38
N ILE A 170 -24.37 -38.05 -14.10
CA ILE A 170 -23.05 -37.42 -14.34
C ILE A 170 -22.27 -37.48 -13.04
N ASN A 171 -21.56 -38.60 -12.86
CA ASN A 171 -20.55 -38.76 -11.82
C ASN A 171 -19.51 -37.64 -11.96
N PHE A 172 -19.49 -36.74 -10.99
CA PHE A 172 -18.40 -35.79 -10.81
C PHE A 172 -17.15 -36.61 -10.50
N VAL A 173 -16.33 -36.86 -11.52
CA VAL A 173 -15.01 -37.46 -11.35
C VAL A 173 -14.16 -36.44 -10.59
N SER A 174 -14.18 -36.55 -9.27
CA SER A 174 -13.29 -35.83 -8.37
C SER A 174 -11.85 -36.09 -8.82
N LEU A 175 -11.09 -35.03 -9.10
CA LEU A 175 -9.67 -35.11 -9.46
C LEU A 175 -8.82 -35.83 -8.40
N ARG A 176 -9.36 -36.06 -7.18
CA ARG A 176 -8.72 -36.91 -6.17
C ARG A 176 -8.58 -38.39 -6.60
N ASN A 177 -9.38 -38.86 -7.55
CA ASN A 177 -9.35 -40.25 -8.02
C ASN A 177 -8.47 -40.46 -9.27
N LEU A 178 -7.79 -39.41 -9.76
CA LEU A 178 -6.83 -39.50 -10.87
C LEU A 178 -5.39 -39.74 -10.41
N VAL A 179 -5.15 -39.83 -9.11
CA VAL A 179 -3.92 -40.41 -8.55
C VAL A 179 -4.19 -41.91 -8.46
N PRO A 180 -3.70 -42.74 -9.41
CA PRO A 180 -3.80 -44.18 -9.24
C PRO A 180 -3.07 -44.54 -7.93
N PRO A 181 -3.66 -45.39 -7.07
CA PRO A 181 -2.91 -45.94 -5.95
C PRO A 181 -1.71 -46.67 -6.55
N ASP A 182 -0.53 -46.36 -6.01
CA ASP A 182 0.81 -46.91 -6.23
C ASP A 182 0.88 -48.28 -6.92
N ASN A 183 0.44 -48.33 -8.17
CA ASN A 183 0.66 -49.47 -9.03
C ASN A 183 2.02 -49.20 -9.63
N GLU A 184 3.00 -49.92 -9.10
CA GLU A 184 4.35 -50.06 -9.62
C GLU A 184 4.34 -49.84 -11.13
N ILE A 185 4.82 -48.67 -11.55
CA ILE A 185 5.21 -48.46 -12.93
C ILE A 185 6.39 -49.40 -13.12
N GLN A 186 6.08 -50.62 -13.57
CA GLN A 186 7.05 -51.56 -14.03
C GLN A 186 7.67 -50.93 -15.27
N CYS A 187 8.75 -50.16 -15.05
CA CYS A 187 9.58 -49.61 -16.09
C CYS A 187 9.96 -50.78 -17.01
N ARG A 188 9.37 -50.78 -18.20
CA ARG A 188 9.75 -51.69 -19.27
C ARG A 188 11.24 -51.43 -19.53
N PRO A 189 12.13 -52.41 -19.32
CA PRO A 189 13.54 -52.20 -19.60
C PRO A 189 13.67 -51.95 -21.11
N ASP A 190 14.12 -50.75 -21.44
CA ASP A 190 14.48 -50.36 -22.79
C ASP A 190 15.53 -51.35 -23.31
N SER A 191 15.13 -52.14 -24.30
CA SER A 191 16.04 -52.91 -25.14
C SER A 191 16.77 -51.91 -26.05
N ARG A 192 17.78 -51.24 -25.49
CA ARG A 192 18.82 -50.50 -26.21
C ARG A 192 20.18 -51.05 -25.83
N GLU A 193 20.36 -52.32 -26.17
CA GLU A 193 21.67 -52.91 -26.34
C GLU A 193 22.03 -52.79 -27.84
N ASN A 194 23.25 -52.33 -28.10
CA ASN A 194 23.92 -52.21 -29.40
C ASN A 194 23.72 -50.92 -30.22
N ALA A 195 24.46 -49.88 -29.82
CA ALA A 195 25.18 -49.02 -30.77
C ALA A 195 26.36 -48.33 -30.05
N GLY A 196 27.42 -49.10 -29.80
CA GLY A 196 28.76 -48.55 -29.55
C GLY A 196 29.54 -48.49 -30.87
N LYS A 197 30.50 -47.54 -30.93
CA LYS A 197 31.40 -47.09 -32.03
C LYS A 197 30.89 -45.80 -32.67
N GLU A 198 31.60 -44.67 -32.67
CA GLU A 198 33.04 -44.40 -32.65
C GLU A 198 33.29 -42.90 -32.35
N ALA A 199 34.53 -42.58 -31.93
CA ALA A 199 35.25 -41.28 -31.99
C ALA A 199 34.64 -40.10 -31.19
N GLN A 200 35.24 -39.59 -30.11
CA GLN A 200 36.63 -39.11 -29.93
C GLN A 200 37.04 -38.12 -31.02
N ASP A 201 36.66 -36.85 -30.87
CA ASP A 201 37.59 -35.76 -31.20
C ASP A 201 37.38 -34.54 -30.30
N GLN A 202 38.50 -34.03 -29.81
CA GLN A 202 38.65 -32.88 -28.95
C GLN A 202 38.87 -31.64 -29.82
N SER A 203 38.24 -30.51 -29.52
CA SER A 203 38.80 -29.20 -29.88
C SER A 203 38.17 -28.04 -29.12
N PRO A 204 38.89 -26.91 -28.98
CA PRO A 204 38.90 -26.13 -27.77
C PRO A 204 37.95 -24.93 -27.80
N VAL A 205 37.64 -24.51 -26.58
CA VAL A 205 37.00 -23.25 -26.20
C VAL A 205 37.74 -22.06 -26.83
N PRO A 206 37.06 -21.17 -27.57
CA PRO A 206 37.53 -19.80 -27.74
C PRO A 206 36.99 -18.94 -26.59
N ALA A 207 37.92 -18.34 -25.87
CA ALA A 207 37.67 -17.18 -25.02
C ALA A 207 37.16 -16.03 -25.91
N ASN A 208 35.98 -15.50 -25.59
CA ASN A 208 35.49 -14.28 -26.20
C ASN A 208 35.60 -13.14 -25.18
N ASP A 209 36.67 -12.38 -25.35
CA ASP A 209 36.83 -11.01 -24.87
C ASP A 209 35.98 -10.08 -25.74
N SER A 210 35.10 -9.32 -25.10
CA SER A 210 34.52 -8.06 -25.61
C SER A 210 33.81 -7.42 -24.40
N SER A 211 34.43 -6.55 -23.62
CA SER A 211 34.78 -5.16 -23.94
C SER A 211 33.63 -4.37 -24.56
N VAL A 212 33.18 -3.37 -23.78
CA VAL A 212 32.55 -2.12 -24.20
C VAL A 212 31.14 -2.21 -24.80
N LEU A 213 30.16 -1.81 -23.99
CA LEU A 213 29.23 -0.75 -24.37
C LEU A 213 28.63 -0.14 -23.09
N ASP A 214 29.17 1.02 -22.73
CA ASP A 214 28.53 2.01 -21.87
C ASP A 214 27.14 2.32 -22.46
N ARG A 215 26.11 1.66 -21.93
CA ARG A 215 24.74 2.12 -22.12
C ARG A 215 24.45 3.16 -21.04
N ASN A 216 24.47 4.39 -21.52
CA ASN A 216 23.87 5.58 -20.94
C ASN A 216 22.41 5.25 -20.55
N GLU A 217 22.21 4.74 -19.33
CA GLU A 217 20.87 4.57 -18.76
C GLU A 217 20.34 5.97 -18.44
N GLY A 218 19.33 6.36 -19.23
CA GLY A 218 18.61 7.60 -19.03
C GLY A 218 18.09 7.73 -17.61
N ALA A 219 18.07 8.96 -17.14
CA ALA A 219 17.52 9.35 -15.85
C ALA A 219 16.20 8.62 -15.60
N PRO A 220 16.05 7.91 -14.46
CA PRO A 220 14.78 7.30 -14.10
C PRO A 220 13.76 8.42 -13.89
N ASP A 221 12.67 8.36 -14.66
CA ASP A 221 11.50 9.18 -14.44
C ASP A 221 11.08 9.07 -12.97
N GLU A 222 10.91 10.22 -12.31
CA GLU A 222 10.39 10.34 -10.95
C GLU A 222 9.09 9.54 -10.82
N VAL A 223 9.18 8.38 -10.16
CA VAL A 223 7.99 7.63 -9.75
C VAL A 223 7.44 8.36 -8.54
N ASP A 224 6.43 9.20 -8.79
CA ASP A 224 5.68 9.92 -7.78
C ASP A 224 5.17 8.96 -6.70
N VAL A 225 5.69 9.14 -5.49
CA VAL A 225 5.30 8.40 -4.28
C VAL A 225 3.82 8.65 -4.01
N GLU A 226 3.03 7.60 -4.21
CA GLU A 226 1.59 7.55 -4.01
C GLU A 226 1.26 7.76 -2.52
N THR A 227 1.05 9.01 -2.12
CA THR A 227 0.41 9.34 -0.85
C THR A 227 -0.99 8.71 -0.82
N ASP A 228 -1.37 8.05 0.27
CA ASP A 228 -2.70 7.46 0.58
C ASP A 228 -3.87 8.47 0.54
N GLY A 229 -3.99 9.19 -0.56
CA GLY A 229 -5.16 9.94 -0.97
C GLY A 229 -5.92 9.14 -2.02
N PRO A 230 -7.19 9.48 -2.28
CA PRO A 230 -7.91 8.95 -3.43
C PRO A 230 -7.04 9.13 -4.69
N SER A 231 -6.75 8.02 -5.39
CA SER A 231 -6.02 8.06 -6.66
C SER A 231 -6.91 8.72 -7.70
N PHE A 232 -6.50 9.91 -8.15
CA PHE A 232 -7.21 10.67 -9.18
C PHE A 232 -6.60 10.31 -10.53
N SER A 233 -7.42 9.86 -11.49
CA SER A 233 -6.93 9.48 -12.82
C SER A 233 -6.65 10.70 -13.71
N SER A 234 -7.15 11.87 -13.31
CA SER A 234 -7.03 13.12 -14.08
C SER A 234 -6.83 14.32 -13.16
N ALA A 235 -6.02 15.28 -13.62
CA ALA A 235 -5.86 16.59 -12.98
C ALA A 235 -7.21 17.31 -12.78
N HIS A 236 -8.20 17.03 -13.63
CA HIS A 236 -9.55 17.57 -13.52
C HIS A 236 -10.30 17.02 -12.29
N GLU A 237 -10.16 15.73 -11.98
CA GLU A 237 -10.78 15.12 -10.79
C GLU A 237 -10.18 15.66 -9.49
N LYS A 238 -8.86 15.89 -9.49
CA LYS A 238 -8.16 16.52 -8.35
C LYS A 238 -8.66 17.95 -8.09
N ALA A 239 -8.92 18.72 -9.15
CA ALA A 239 -9.46 20.08 -9.03
C ALA A 239 -10.89 20.07 -8.44
N ILE A 240 -11.76 19.19 -8.94
CA ILE A 240 -13.13 19.03 -8.42
C ILE A 240 -13.11 18.62 -6.94
N TRP A 241 -12.24 17.69 -6.56
CA TRP A 241 -12.12 17.26 -5.18
C TRP A 241 -11.62 18.38 -4.25
N LEU A 242 -10.65 19.18 -4.69
CA LEU A 242 -10.16 20.34 -3.95
C LEU A 242 -11.25 21.42 -3.79
N GLU A 243 -12.03 21.67 -4.83
CA GLU A 243 -13.15 22.62 -4.78
C GLU A 243 -14.23 22.17 -3.79
N HIS A 244 -14.61 20.89 -3.83
CA HIS A 244 -15.57 20.31 -2.88
C HIS A 244 -15.04 20.39 -1.44
N LYS A 245 -13.76 20.08 -1.22
CA LYS A 245 -13.13 20.17 0.11
C LYS A 245 -13.12 21.60 0.65
N ASN A 246 -12.85 22.58 -0.21
CA ASN A 246 -12.90 24.00 0.16
C ASN A 246 -14.34 24.45 0.49
N ALA A 247 -15.34 23.98 -0.27
CA ALA A 247 -16.74 24.28 0.00
C ALA A 247 -17.22 23.72 1.35
N VAL A 248 -16.78 22.50 1.72
CA VAL A 248 -17.06 21.90 3.03
C VAL A 248 -16.44 22.72 4.16
N LEU A 249 -15.17 23.12 4.02
CA LEU A 249 -14.48 23.95 5.01
C LEU A 249 -15.15 25.34 5.17
N GLU A 250 -15.59 25.94 4.06
CA GLU A 250 -16.36 27.20 4.08
C GLU A 250 -17.66 27.08 4.89
N LEU A 251 -18.38 25.96 4.76
CA LEU A 251 -19.61 25.69 5.51
C LEU A 251 -19.33 25.53 7.01
N GLU A 252 -18.29 24.77 7.38
CA GLU A 252 -17.89 24.59 8.78
C GLU A 252 -17.48 25.92 9.42
N VAL A 253 -16.73 26.76 8.71
CA VAL A 253 -16.34 28.09 9.18
C VAL A 253 -17.56 29.00 9.36
N LYS A 254 -18.52 28.97 8.42
CA LYS A 254 -19.79 29.72 8.55
C LYS A 254 -20.61 29.24 9.74
N GLU A 255 -20.68 27.94 9.99
CA GLU A 255 -21.38 27.38 11.14
C GLU A 255 -20.72 27.78 12.47
N LEU A 256 -19.40 27.71 12.55
CA LEU A 256 -18.64 28.15 13.73
C LEU A 256 -18.83 29.65 14.00
N LYS A 257 -18.82 30.49 12.96
CA LYS A 257 -19.13 31.93 13.09
C LYS A 257 -20.55 32.16 13.63
N ARG A 258 -21.56 31.43 13.15
CA ARG A 258 -22.94 31.51 13.68
C ARG A 258 -23.00 31.12 15.16
N LYS A 259 -22.33 30.02 15.54
CA LYS A 259 -22.24 29.58 16.94
C LYS A 259 -21.57 30.61 17.84
N LEU A 260 -20.52 31.27 17.35
CA LEU A 260 -19.84 32.36 18.05
C LEU A 260 -20.77 33.57 18.28
N LEU A 261 -21.46 34.03 17.24
CA LEU A 261 -22.41 35.14 17.35
C LEU A 261 -23.56 34.85 18.32
N LEU A 262 -24.08 33.62 18.32
CA LEU A 262 -25.10 33.20 19.30
C LEU A 262 -24.56 33.22 20.74
N LEU A 263 -23.31 32.83 20.95
CA LEU A 263 -22.66 32.92 22.25
C LEU A 263 -22.47 34.37 22.69
N GLU A 264 -22.03 35.26 21.79
CA GLU A 264 -21.89 36.70 22.08
C GLU A 264 -23.23 37.32 22.46
N MET A 265 -24.31 37.05 21.72
CA MET A 265 -25.66 37.50 22.06
C MET A 265 -26.12 36.98 23.43
N LYS A 266 -25.82 35.71 23.74
CA LYS A 266 -26.20 35.10 25.03
C LYS A 266 -25.42 35.68 26.20
N VAL A 267 -24.16 36.05 25.99
CA VAL A 267 -23.33 36.77 26.98
C VAL A 267 -23.88 38.18 27.18
N HIS A 268 -24.18 38.91 26.10
CA HIS A 268 -24.70 40.28 26.19
C HIS A 268 -26.07 40.36 26.88
N ARG A 269 -26.95 39.38 26.63
CA ARG A 269 -28.25 39.26 27.32
C ARG A 269 -28.11 38.96 28.83
N ARG A 270 -27.03 38.29 29.26
CA ARG A 270 -26.77 38.06 30.69
C ARG A 270 -26.24 39.32 31.39
N SER A 271 -25.49 40.18 30.70
CA SER A 271 -25.00 41.44 31.28
C SER A 271 -26.07 42.53 31.42
N SER A 272 -27.20 42.43 30.71
CA SER A 272 -28.29 43.42 30.76
C SER A 272 -29.36 43.12 31.82
N LEU A 273 -29.24 42.03 32.59
CA LEU A 273 -30.17 41.75 33.69
C LEU A 273 -29.88 42.72 34.85
N PRO A 274 -30.86 43.54 35.29
CA PRO A 274 -30.65 44.49 36.37
C PRO A 274 -30.21 43.72 37.62
N GLN A 275 -29.09 44.13 38.19
CA GLN A 275 -28.57 43.65 39.47
C GLN A 275 -29.66 43.89 40.52
N LEU A 276 -30.38 42.82 40.89
CA LEU A 276 -31.35 42.86 41.98
C LEU A 276 -30.54 43.14 43.26
N LYS A 277 -30.63 44.36 43.77
CA LYS A 277 -30.03 44.74 45.06
C LYS A 277 -30.73 43.94 46.15
N THR A 278 -30.06 42.93 46.68
CA THR A 278 -30.33 42.31 47.99
C THR A 278 -29.61 43.07 49.08
#